data_AF-A0A9W6DPM4-F1
#
_entry.id   AF-A0A9W6DPM4-F1
#
_cell.length_a   1.000
_cell.length_b   1.000
_cell.length_c   1.000
_cell.angle_alpha   90.00
_cell.angle_beta   90.00
_cell.angle_gamma   90.00
#
_symmetry.space_group_name_H-M   'P 1'
#
loop_
_entity.id
_entity.type
_entity.pdbx_description
1 polymer ?
#
loop_
_entity_poly.entity_id
_entity_poly.type
_entity_poly.pdbx_seq_one_letter_code
_entity_poly.pdbx_strand_id
1 'polypeptide(L)'
;MSLKLLGHPLSICTRRVLLVLAEKNVKFEFQTIDFLRGEHKESSYLESHPFGVIPLLEDGSFKLYESRAVGEYLATKYRDDGPQLLPPTEDVEKCALFRQWASVEYSQFSPLAEQLLMQKMFNP
;
A
#
# COMPACT_ATOMS: atom_id res chain seq x y z
N MET A 1 -6.85 9.34 -17.65
CA MET A 1 -6.76 8.24 -16.66
C MET A 1 -6.34 8.88 -15.35
N SER A 2 -7.20 8.87 -14.33
CA SER A 2 -6.93 9.47 -13.02
C SER A 2 -6.49 8.36 -12.06
N LEU A 3 -5.25 8.44 -11.59
CA LEU A 3 -4.76 7.60 -10.50
C LEU A 3 -5.12 8.28 -9.18
N LYS A 4 -5.80 7.57 -8.29
CA LYS A 4 -6.28 8.10 -7.02
C LYS A 4 -5.99 7.11 -5.89
N LEU A 5 -5.51 7.64 -4.78
CA LEU A 5 -5.23 6.88 -3.57
C LEU A 5 -6.12 7.38 -2.44
N LEU A 6 -7.00 6.51 -1.95
CA LEU A 6 -7.82 6.74 -0.77
C LEU A 6 -7.08 6.16 0.43
N GLY A 7 -6.73 6.99 1.41
CA GLY A 7 -5.99 6.54 2.59
C GLY A 7 -5.80 7.64 3.61
N HIS A 8 -4.90 7.43 4.58
CA HIS A 8 -4.60 8.44 5.59
C HIS A 8 -3.08 8.56 5.80
N PRO A 9 -2.49 9.77 5.89
CA PRO A 9 -1.04 9.94 6.03
C PRO A 9 -0.44 9.33 7.32
N LEU A 10 -1.28 9.02 8.32
CA LEU A 10 -0.86 8.32 9.54
C LEU A 10 -0.83 6.79 9.38
N SER A 11 -1.53 6.24 8.39
CA SER A 11 -1.57 4.79 8.16
C SER A 11 -0.26 4.30 7.54
N ILE A 12 0.40 3.34 8.18
CA ILE A 12 1.64 2.71 7.69
C ILE A 12 1.39 2.05 6.33
N CYS A 13 0.25 1.37 6.16
CA CYS A 13 -0.14 0.75 4.90
C CYS A 13 -0.32 1.80 3.79
N THR A 14 -0.88 2.97 4.10
CA THR A 14 -0.97 4.07 3.13
C THR A 14 0.42 4.62 2.79
N ARG A 15 1.29 4.80 3.81
CA ARG A 15 2.67 5.26 3.61
C ARG A 15 3.49 4.34 2.71
N ARG A 16 3.28 3.02 2.79
CA ARG A 16 3.92 2.04 1.88
C ARG A 16 3.61 2.35 0.42
N VAL A 17 2.36 2.66 0.09
CA VAL A 17 1.94 3.01 -1.27
C VAL A 17 2.48 4.38 -1.68
N LEU A 18 2.41 5.37 -0.78
CA LEU A 18 2.96 6.71 -1.02
C LEU A 18 4.47 6.68 -1.31
N LEU A 19 5.23 5.80 -0.63
CA LEU A 19 6.66 5.63 -0.89
C LEU A 19 6.90 5.13 -2.33
N VAL A 20 6.14 4.13 -2.78
CA VAL A 20 6.26 3.63 -4.17
C VAL A 20 5.92 4.74 -5.18
N LEU A 21 4.83 5.49 -4.95
CA LEU A 21 4.44 6.60 -5.82
C LEU A 21 5.50 7.69 -5.88
N ALA A 22 6.15 7.99 -4.74
CA ALA A 22 7.22 8.97 -4.64
C ALA A 22 8.48 8.51 -5.39
N GLU A 23 8.94 7.27 -5.16
CA GLU A 23 10.07 6.67 -5.88
C GLU A 23 9.84 6.67 -7.40
N LYS A 24 8.61 6.36 -7.82
CA LYS A 24 8.21 6.33 -9.23
C LYS A 24 7.91 7.71 -9.82
N ASN A 25 7.90 8.77 -9.02
CA ASN A 25 7.56 10.13 -9.43
C ASN A 25 6.23 10.22 -10.22
N VAL A 26 5.23 9.43 -9.80
CA VAL A 26 3.93 9.35 -10.47
C VAL A 26 2.99 10.41 -9.89
N LYS A 27 2.25 11.11 -10.75
CA LYS A 27 1.19 12.04 -10.32
C LYS A 27 -0.08 11.26 -9.99
N PHE A 28 -0.68 11.57 -8.84
CA PHE A 28 -1.92 10.97 -8.36
C PHE A 28 -2.72 11.96 -7.53
N GLU A 29 -4.02 11.72 -7.41
CA GLU A 29 -4.89 12.39 -6.45
C GLU A 29 -4.87 11.64 -5.12
N PHE A 30 -4.67 12.35 -4.00
CA PHE A 30 -4.76 11.77 -2.67
C PHE A 30 -6.04 12.20 -1.98
N GLN A 31 -6.94 11.26 -1.71
CA GLN A 31 -8.13 11.51 -0.91
C GLN A 31 -7.90 10.97 0.50
N THR A 32 -8.00 11.87 1.48
CA THR A 32 -7.90 11.48 2.89
C THR A 32 -9.20 10.80 3.33
N ILE A 33 -9.07 9.65 3.99
CA ILE A 33 -10.16 8.94 4.67
C ILE A 33 -9.87 8.97 6.16
N ASP A 34 -10.71 9.64 6.95
CA ASP A 34 -10.57 9.72 8.40
C ASP A 34 -10.99 8.40 9.05
N PHE A 35 -10.02 7.50 9.16
CA PHE A 35 -10.24 6.21 9.81
C PHE A 35 -10.41 6.31 11.32
N LEU A 36 -9.98 7.42 11.96
CA LEU A 36 -10.21 7.66 13.38
C LEU A 36 -11.69 7.98 13.66
N ARG A 37 -12.36 8.63 12.70
CA ARG A 37 -13.81 8.88 12.74
C ARG A 37 -14.65 7.75 12.14
N GLY A 38 -14.02 6.70 11.64
CA GLY A 38 -14.73 5.54 11.12
C GLY A 38 -15.15 5.63 9.65
N GLU A 39 -14.69 6.62 8.87
CA GLU A 39 -15.13 6.82 7.48
C GLU A 39 -14.90 5.60 6.57
N HIS A 40 -13.79 4.88 6.79
CA HIS A 40 -13.48 3.60 6.14
C HIS A 40 -14.48 2.45 6.41
N LYS A 41 -15.46 2.65 7.30
CA LYS A 41 -16.55 1.70 7.61
C LYS A 41 -17.91 2.15 7.08
N GLU A 42 -18.00 3.35 6.50
CA GLU A 42 -19.21 3.85 5.87
C GLU A 42 -19.56 3.03 4.62
N SER A 43 -20.85 2.89 4.32
CA SER A 43 -21.33 2.08 3.19
C SER A 43 -20.70 2.51 1.86
N SER A 44 -20.54 3.81 1.65
CA SER A 44 -19.93 4.40 0.46
C SER A 44 -18.47 3.95 0.24
N TYR A 45 -17.72 3.71 1.31
CA TYR A 45 -16.36 3.18 1.23
C TYR A 45 -16.38 1.65 1.08
N LEU A 46 -17.24 0.97 1.82
CA LEU A 46 -17.36 -0.50 1.81
C LEU A 46 -17.79 -1.06 0.46
N GLU A 47 -18.57 -0.31 -0.32
CA GLU A 47 -18.89 -0.64 -1.72
C GLU A 47 -17.64 -0.80 -2.58
N SER A 48 -16.55 -0.12 -2.23
CA SER A 48 -15.27 -0.16 -2.94
C SER A 48 -14.20 -1.01 -2.24
N HIS A 49 -14.36 -1.28 -0.95
CA HIS A 49 -13.39 -2.01 -0.14
C HIS A 49 -14.08 -2.97 0.85
N PRO A 50 -14.10 -4.30 0.59
CA PRO A 50 -14.94 -5.24 1.33
C PRO A 50 -14.59 -5.37 2.82
N PHE A 51 -13.34 -5.13 3.21
CA PHE A 51 -12.89 -5.22 4.61
C PHE A 51 -12.98 -3.89 5.39
N GLY A 52 -13.33 -2.80 4.70
CA GLY A 52 -13.33 -1.46 5.28
C GLY A 52 -12.02 -1.10 5.97
N VAL A 53 -10.89 -1.24 5.26
CA VAL A 53 -9.56 -0.81 5.72
C VAL A 53 -8.94 0.08 4.65
N ILE A 54 -7.83 0.76 4.99
CA ILE A 54 -7.09 1.64 4.08
C ILE A 54 -5.68 1.08 3.84
N PRO A 55 -5.07 1.31 2.66
CA PRO A 55 -5.53 2.15 1.55
C PRO A 55 -6.33 1.41 0.46
N LEU A 56 -7.03 2.18 -0.38
CA LEU A 56 -7.63 1.75 -1.65
C LEU A 56 -7.02 2.56 -2.81
N LEU A 57 -6.53 1.87 -3.84
CA LEU A 57 -6.10 2.47 -5.10
C LEU A 57 -7.25 2.41 -6.12
N GLU A 58 -7.49 3.53 -6.81
CA GLU A 58 -8.34 3.60 -7.99
C GLU A 58 -7.51 4.05 -9.19
N ASP A 59 -7.60 3.28 -10.27
CA ASP A 59 -6.91 3.53 -11.54
C ASP A 59 -7.93 3.45 -12.68
N GLY A 60 -8.62 4.57 -12.92
CA GLY A 60 -9.82 4.56 -13.75
C GLY A 60 -10.92 3.69 -13.13
N SER A 61 -11.34 2.64 -13.83
CA SER A 61 -12.33 1.68 -13.32
C SER A 61 -11.73 0.53 -12.50
N PHE A 62 -10.40 0.37 -12.54
CA PHE A 62 -9.72 -0.67 -11.79
C PHE A 62 -9.53 -0.24 -10.33
N LYS A 63 -9.89 -1.11 -9.40
CA LYS A 63 -9.75 -0.90 -7.96
C LYS A 63 -8.88 -1.99 -7.36
N LEU A 64 -7.96 -1.60 -6.49
CA LEU A 64 -7.03 -2.51 -5.84
C LEU A 64 -6.80 -2.10 -4.39
N TYR A 65 -6.90 -3.07 -3.48
CA TYR A 65 -6.55 -2.94 -2.08
C TYR A 65 -5.41 -3.91 -1.74
N GLU A 66 -5.02 -3.98 -0.46
CA GLU A 66 -3.75 -4.57 0.02
C GLU A 66 -2.52 -3.75 -0.40
N SER A 67 -2.00 -2.94 0.52
CA SER A 67 -0.89 -2.00 0.25
C SER A 67 0.37 -2.62 -0.39
N ARG A 68 0.67 -3.90 -0.13
CA ARG A 68 1.80 -4.61 -0.76
C ARG A 68 1.49 -4.95 -2.23
N ALA A 69 0.28 -5.45 -2.50
CA ALA A 69 -0.19 -5.72 -3.86
C ALA A 69 -0.32 -4.42 -4.68
N VAL A 70 -0.83 -3.35 -4.06
CA VAL A 70 -0.87 -2.00 -4.66
C VAL A 70 0.54 -1.51 -5.00
N GLY A 71 1.50 -1.70 -4.10
CA GLY A 71 2.90 -1.35 -4.33
C GLY A 71 3.51 -2.12 -5.52
N GLU A 72 3.32 -3.43 -5.59
CA GLU A 72 3.78 -4.26 -6.71
C GLU A 72 3.11 -3.86 -8.04
N TYR A 73 1.80 -3.58 -8.03
CA TYR A 73 1.06 -3.10 -9.19
C TYR A 73 1.65 -1.79 -9.73
N LEU A 74 1.84 -0.80 -8.86
CA LEU A 74 2.41 0.50 -9.24
C LEU A 74 3.85 0.38 -9.73
N ALA A 75 4.67 -0.40 -9.03
CA ALA A 75 6.07 -0.62 -9.42
C ALA A 75 6.20 -1.33 -10.77
N THR A 76 5.25 -2.21 -11.10
CA THR A 76 5.18 -2.89 -12.40
C THR A 76 4.62 -1.98 -13.49
N LYS A 77 3.52 -1.27 -13.23
CA LYS A 77 2.87 -0.38 -14.20
C LYS A 77 3.78 0.78 -14.61
N TYR A 78 4.49 1.35 -13.64
CA TYR A 78 5.42 2.46 -13.83
C TYR A 78 6.86 1.97 -13.77
N ARG A 79 7.14 0.83 -14.40
CA ARG A 79 8.48 0.21 -14.37
C ARG A 79 9.55 1.14 -14.91
N ASP A 80 9.23 1.83 -16.01
CA ASP A 80 10.17 2.68 -16.74
C ASP A 80 10.34 4.08 -16.10
N ASP A 81 9.51 4.42 -15.11
CA ASP A 81 9.64 5.64 -14.34
C ASP A 81 10.45 5.39 -13.06
N GLY A 82 11.42 6.27 -12.78
CA GLY A 82 12.23 6.21 -11.56
C GLY A 82 13.09 4.93 -11.42
N PRO A 83 13.49 4.55 -10.19
CA PRO A 83 14.33 3.39 -9.96
C PRO A 83 13.56 2.07 -10.13
N GLN A 84 14.29 1.00 -10.44
CA GLN A 84 13.73 -0.36 -10.50
C GLN A 84 13.47 -0.89 -9.09
N LEU A 85 12.21 -0.90 -8.67
CA LEU A 85 11.79 -1.39 -7.35
C LEU A 85 11.54 -2.89 -7.31
N LEU A 86 11.38 -3.53 -8.47
CA LEU A 86 11.13 -4.96 -8.62
C LEU A 86 12.22 -5.62 -9.48
N PRO A 87 12.59 -6.87 -9.18
CA PRO A 87 13.49 -7.63 -10.04
C PRO A 87 12.89 -7.85 -11.43
N PRO A 88 13.72 -8.03 -12.48
CA PRO A 88 13.26 -8.37 -13.83
C PRO A 88 12.32 -9.58 -13.80
N THR A 89 11.21 -9.51 -14.53
CA THR A 89 10.17 -10.55 -14.52
C THR A 89 10.64 -11.88 -15.09
N GLU A 90 11.69 -11.85 -15.91
CA GLU A 90 12.31 -12.99 -16.55
C GLU A 90 13.27 -13.73 -15.59
N ASP A 91 13.72 -13.06 -14.53
CA ASP A 91 14.61 -13.60 -13.51
C ASP A 91 13.78 -14.17 -12.34
N VAL A 92 13.37 -15.44 -12.53
CA VAL A 92 12.49 -16.15 -11.60
C VAL A 92 13.12 -16.28 -10.20
N GLU A 93 14.45 -16.45 -10.11
CA GLU A 93 15.15 -16.58 -8.84
C GLU A 93 15.14 -15.27 -8.05
N LYS A 94 15.45 -14.14 -8.70
CA LYS A 94 15.36 -12.83 -8.02
C LYS A 94 13.93 -12.47 -7.64
N CYS A 95 12.95 -12.80 -8.48
CA CYS A 95 11.53 -12.64 -8.15
C CYS A 95 11.13 -13.47 -6.92
N ALA A 96 11.60 -14.72 -6.82
CA ALA A 96 11.35 -15.58 -5.68
C ALA A 96 11.98 -15.01 -4.40
N LEU A 97 13.24 -14.54 -4.46
CA LEU A 97 13.92 -13.91 -3.33
C LEU A 97 13.21 -12.63 -2.86
N PHE A 98 12.75 -11.78 -3.79
CA PHE A 98 11.96 -10.59 -3.47
C PHE A 98 10.69 -10.96 -2.71
N ARG A 99 9.90 -11.90 -3.23
CA ARG A 99 8.66 -12.36 -2.59
C ARG A 99 8.90 -13.06 -1.26
N GLN A 100 10.00 -13.80 -1.13
CA GLN A 100 10.41 -14.40 0.14
C GLN A 100 10.60 -13.30 1.19
N TRP A 101 11.36 -12.25 0.89
CA TRP A 101 11.57 -11.16 1.84
C TRP A 101 10.32 -10.33 2.12
N ALA A 102 9.45 -10.11 1.12
CA ALA A 102 8.14 -9.49 1.34
C ALA A 102 7.26 -10.34 2.28
N SER A 103 7.30 -11.67 2.15
CA SER A 103 6.60 -12.61 3.04
C SER A 103 7.19 -12.63 4.45
N VAL A 104 8.52 -12.60 4.57
CA VAL A 104 9.21 -12.48 5.88
C VAL A 104 8.85 -11.16 6.55
N GLU A 105 8.86 -10.04 5.82
CA GLU A 105 8.45 -8.74 6.36
C GLU A 105 7.00 -8.80 6.86
N TYR A 106 6.08 -9.35 6.08
CA TYR A 106 4.67 -9.45 6.45
C TYR A 106 4.42 -10.35 7.66
N SER A 107 5.05 -11.53 7.68
CA SER A 107 4.73 -12.58 8.66
C SER A 107 5.58 -12.54 9.93
N GLN A 108 6.82 -12.05 9.84
CA GLN A 108 7.77 -12.07 10.96
C GLN A 108 8.05 -10.67 11.51
N PHE A 109 8.21 -9.68 10.63
CA PHE A 109 8.60 -8.33 11.06
C PHE A 109 7.41 -7.45 11.44
N SER A 110 6.41 -7.30 10.54
CA SER A 110 5.25 -6.41 10.72
C SER A 110 4.52 -6.65 12.04
N PRO A 111 4.18 -7.89 12.45
CA PRO A 111 3.42 -8.12 13.67
C PRO A 111 4.17 -7.67 14.94
N LEU A 112 5.48 -7.93 15.00
CA LEU A 112 6.32 -7.53 16.12
C LEU A 112 6.53 -6.01 16.16
N ALA A 113 6.77 -5.39 14.99
CA ALA A 113 6.94 -3.95 14.88
C ALA A 113 5.66 -3.20 15.25
N GLU A 114 4.51 -3.68 14.79
CA GLU A 114 3.19 -3.12 15.13
C GLU A 114 2.90 -3.24 16.62
N GLN A 115 3.18 -4.40 17.25
CA GLN A 115 3.01 -4.57 18.69
C GLN A 115 3.85 -3.56 19.49
N LEU A 116 5.12 -3.39 19.14
CA LEU A 116 6.01 -2.42 19.79
C LEU A 116 5.54 -0.98 19.59
N LEU A 117 5.09 -0.64 18.38
CA LEU A 117 4.55 0.68 18.08
C LEU A 117 3.30 0.97 18.93
N MET A 118 2.36 0.02 19.00
CA MET A 118 1.14 0.17 19.80
C MET A 118 1.47 0.35 21.28
N GLN A 119 2.43 -0.40 21.83
CA GLN A 119 2.90 -0.21 23.19
C GLN A 119 3.46 1.20 23.40
N LYS A 120 4.33 1.69 22.52
CA LYS A 120 4.91 3.04 22.64
C LYS A 120 3.89 4.17 22.48
N MET A 121 2.87 3.99 21.64
CA MET A 121 1.88 5.05 21.40
C MET A 121 0.82 5.14 22.49
N PHE A 122 0.44 4.00 23.10
CA PHE A 122 -0.72 3.94 24.00
C PHE A 122 -0.41 3.48 25.42
N ASN A 123 0.82 3.03 25.70
CA ASN A 123 1.27 2.63 27.03
C ASN A 123 2.72 3.10 27.28
N PRO A 124 2.95 4.43 27.33
CA PRO A 124 4.27 5.04 27.44
C PRO A 124 4.96 4.75 28.78
#